data_AF-A0A2I1HR71-F1
#
_entry.id   AF-A0A2I1HR71-F1
#
_cell.length_a   1.000
_cell.length_b   1.000
_cell.length_c   1.000
_cell.angle_alpha   90.00
_cell.angle_beta   90.00
_cell.angle_gamma   90.00
#
_symmetry.space_group_name_H-M   'P 1'
#
loop_
_entity.id
_entity.type
_entity.pdbx_description
1 polymer ?
#
loop_
_entity_poly.entity_id
_entity_poly.type
_entity_poly.pdbx_seq_one_letter_code
_entity_poly.pdbx_strand_id
1 'polypeptide(L)'
;MSNSNQQRSYEEENYPISPEIIYYGDRKFVYVVIQEGIYPPAVNYTEASNYFPIPDNYTIKTTWGRANNSRTIQCSIYYVEEKLHYLICFGDNLQYQVFSAQSPFDASVELHKVSYYINRKGRPRELKLHKESSKTTQIKRAKGLAKKEQVHFENTINDFYNPKDRVVLKAIDFTVENKEYHVTFGDENYVKKKQKLQSIAYVQDVENIPRDAYRYLAAVESILPREYAISQIRQEINAYMEELIPIDFIDLNSTIVQEGPSEEPDITDLLIIEQVINATGKGAYQSVKKILEYIIPSYVEKGILDPAIPTIHLRISGDGRNVG
;
A
#
# COMPACT_ATOMS: atom_id res chain seq x y z
N MET A 1 -29.58 -26.18 -5.37
CA MET A 1 -29.63 -27.16 -4.26
C MET A 1 -28.65 -28.26 -4.61
N SER A 2 -27.44 -28.19 -4.08
CA SER A 2 -26.39 -29.19 -4.31
C SER A 2 -26.09 -29.81 -2.96
N ASN A 3 -26.55 -31.05 -2.77
CA ASN A 3 -26.32 -31.85 -1.57
C ASN A 3 -24.81 -32.06 -1.37
N SER A 4 -24.24 -31.37 -0.39
CA SER A 4 -22.97 -31.78 0.21
C SER A 4 -23.22 -33.07 1.01
N ASN A 5 -22.90 -34.22 0.43
CA ASN A 5 -22.72 -35.44 1.20
C ASN A 5 -21.58 -35.21 2.19
N GLN A 6 -21.93 -34.86 3.44
CA GLN A 6 -21.02 -34.99 4.58
C GLN A 6 -20.77 -36.48 4.77
N GLN A 7 -19.75 -36.99 4.09
CA GLN A 7 -19.20 -38.31 4.34
C GLN A 7 -18.65 -38.28 5.77
N ARG A 8 -19.22 -39.09 6.67
CA ARG A 8 -18.80 -39.18 8.07
C ARG A 8 -17.34 -39.59 8.19
N SER A 9 -16.67 -39.04 9.19
CA SER A 9 -15.31 -39.42 9.61
C SER A 9 -15.23 -40.91 9.93
N TYR A 10 -14.34 -41.59 9.23
CA TYR A 10 -13.94 -42.96 9.54
C TYR A 10 -12.64 -42.86 10.36
N GLU A 11 -12.74 -43.11 11.66
CA GLU A 11 -11.60 -43.29 12.55
C GLU A 11 -11.42 -44.80 12.75
N GLU A 12 -10.26 -45.33 12.36
CA GLU A 12 -9.93 -46.73 12.60
C GLU A 12 -9.22 -46.81 13.96
N GLU A 13 -10.02 -46.98 15.03
CA GLU A 13 -9.52 -47.08 16.41
C GLU A 13 -8.91 -48.46 16.67
N ASN A 14 -7.58 -48.52 16.82
CA ASN A 14 -6.85 -49.73 17.22
C ASN A 14 -6.30 -49.63 18.66
N TYR A 15 -6.94 -48.85 19.55
CA TYR A 15 -6.56 -48.80 20.96
C TYR A 15 -7.01 -50.09 21.68
N PRO A 16 -6.19 -50.69 22.57
CA PRO A 16 -4.88 -50.25 23.09
C PRO A 16 -3.65 -50.75 22.31
N ILE A 17 -3.83 -51.32 21.12
CA ILE A 17 -2.78 -52.01 20.35
C ILE A 17 -1.80 -51.03 19.70
N SER A 18 -2.26 -49.82 19.33
CA SER A 18 -1.41 -48.80 18.69
C SER A 18 -1.63 -47.39 19.26
N PRO A 19 -0.56 -46.61 19.50
CA PRO A 19 -0.63 -45.18 19.85
C PRO A 19 -0.94 -44.26 18.66
N GLU A 20 -1.17 -44.82 17.46
CA GLU A 20 -1.45 -44.06 16.24
C GLU A 20 -2.96 -43.94 15.98
N ILE A 21 -3.42 -42.71 15.75
CA ILE A 21 -4.75 -42.39 15.24
C ILE A 21 -4.61 -42.00 13.77
N ILE A 22 -5.24 -42.77 12.89
CA ILE A 22 -5.29 -42.49 11.45
C ILE A 22 -6.57 -41.71 11.19
N TYR A 23 -6.43 -40.49 10.69
CA TYR A 23 -7.57 -39.60 10.42
C TYR A 23 -7.55 -39.16 8.96
N TYR A 24 -8.42 -39.74 8.13
CA TYR A 24 -8.59 -39.43 6.70
C TYR A 24 -7.31 -39.32 5.85
N GLY A 25 -7.07 -40.33 5.00
CA GLY A 25 -5.91 -40.37 4.10
C GLY A 25 -4.61 -40.63 4.88
N ASP A 26 -3.54 -39.90 4.56
CA ASP A 26 -2.20 -40.13 5.14
C ASP A 26 -1.93 -39.35 6.44
N ARG A 27 -2.93 -38.70 7.05
CA ARG A 27 -2.71 -37.93 8.29
C ARG A 27 -2.73 -38.88 9.49
N LYS A 28 -1.58 -38.97 10.13
CA LYS A 28 -1.36 -39.75 11.35
C LYS A 28 -1.14 -38.82 12.54
N PHE A 29 -1.83 -39.10 13.63
CA PHE A 29 -1.59 -38.47 14.92
C PHE A 29 -1.05 -39.53 15.87
N VAL A 30 -0.05 -39.17 16.68
CA VAL A 30 0.53 -40.07 17.68
C VAL A 30 0.27 -39.50 19.05
N TYR A 31 -0.16 -40.34 19.98
CA TYR A 31 -0.28 -39.99 21.38
C TYR A 31 0.33 -41.07 22.27
N VAL A 32 0.85 -40.66 23.42
CA VAL A 32 1.37 -41.57 24.44
C VAL A 32 0.58 -41.32 25.71
N VAL A 33 -0.03 -42.37 26.25
CA VAL A 33 -0.70 -42.30 27.55
C VAL A 33 0.37 -42.19 28.63
N ILE A 34 0.31 -41.11 29.42
CA ILE A 34 1.18 -40.92 30.59
C ILE A 34 0.48 -41.50 31.83
N GLN A 35 -0.83 -41.30 31.93
CA GLN A 35 -1.64 -41.74 33.07
C GLN A 35 -3.05 -42.11 32.59
N GLU A 36 -3.50 -43.33 32.91
CA GLU A 36 -4.81 -43.86 32.50
C GLU A 36 -5.99 -43.35 33.34
N GLY A 37 -5.71 -42.80 34.52
CA GLY A 37 -6.73 -42.25 35.41
C GLY A 37 -7.56 -43.31 36.15
N ILE A 38 -8.57 -42.85 36.89
CA ILE A 38 -9.49 -43.70 37.68
C ILE A 38 -10.92 -43.25 37.41
N TYR A 39 -11.85 -44.19 37.26
CA TYR A 39 -13.26 -43.86 37.10
C TYR A 39 -13.90 -43.43 38.43
N PRO A 40 -14.42 -42.20 38.55
CA PRO A 40 -15.09 -41.76 39.77
C PRO A 40 -16.44 -42.45 39.96
N PRO A 41 -17.05 -42.44 41.16
CA PRO A 41 -18.38 -43.01 41.37
C PRO A 41 -19.48 -42.34 40.51
N ALA A 42 -19.36 -41.03 40.25
CA ALA A 42 -20.21 -40.27 39.36
C ALA A 42 -19.46 -40.00 38.04
N VAL A 43 -19.55 -40.94 37.09
CA VAL A 43 -18.84 -40.87 35.80
C VAL A 43 -19.60 -40.02 34.79
N ASN A 44 -18.86 -39.21 34.03
CA ASN A 44 -19.37 -38.49 32.86
C ASN A 44 -19.01 -39.29 31.59
N TYR A 45 -19.80 -39.15 30.53
CA TYR A 45 -19.67 -39.93 29.31
C TYR A 45 -19.37 -39.06 28.10
N THR A 46 -18.69 -39.63 27.11
CA THR A 46 -18.51 -38.98 25.79
C THR A 46 -19.85 -38.84 25.06
N GLU A 47 -19.97 -37.85 24.17
CA GLU A 47 -21.14 -37.72 23.28
C GLU A 47 -21.24 -38.90 22.30
N ALA A 48 -22.45 -39.12 21.74
CA ALA A 48 -22.76 -40.24 20.84
C ALA A 48 -21.81 -40.30 19.62
N SER A 49 -21.37 -41.46 19.13
CA SER A 49 -22.11 -42.72 18.97
C SER A 49 -21.79 -43.85 19.96
N ASN A 50 -20.75 -43.73 20.79
CA ASN A 50 -20.20 -44.88 21.54
C ASN A 50 -20.24 -44.76 23.08
N TYR A 51 -20.67 -43.63 23.66
CA TYR A 51 -20.88 -43.40 25.12
C TYR A 51 -19.84 -44.08 26.03
N PHE A 52 -18.58 -43.64 25.96
CA PHE A 52 -17.53 -44.17 26.83
C PHE A 52 -17.42 -43.41 28.15
N PRO A 53 -17.18 -44.09 29.28
CA PRO A 53 -16.90 -43.45 30.56
C PRO A 53 -15.59 -42.66 30.50
N ILE A 54 -15.56 -41.46 31.09
CA ILE A 54 -14.39 -40.59 31.12
C ILE A 54 -13.65 -40.78 32.46
N PRO A 55 -12.37 -41.18 32.45
CA PRO A 55 -11.59 -41.33 33.67
C PRO A 55 -11.12 -39.98 34.25
N ASP A 56 -10.97 -39.93 35.57
CA ASP A 56 -10.34 -38.82 36.29
C ASP A 56 -8.81 -38.93 36.27
N ASN A 57 -8.11 -37.80 36.17
CA ASN A 57 -6.66 -37.69 36.05
C ASN A 57 -6.07 -38.44 34.84
N TYR A 58 -6.81 -38.51 33.74
CA TYR A 58 -6.31 -39.05 32.48
C TYR A 58 -5.36 -38.07 31.81
N THR A 59 -4.15 -38.50 31.47
CA THR A 59 -3.12 -37.64 30.89
C THR A 59 -2.47 -38.30 29.70
N ILE A 60 -2.43 -37.57 28.58
CA ILE A 60 -1.75 -37.99 27.35
C ILE A 60 -0.74 -36.94 26.90
N LYS A 61 0.28 -37.41 26.19
CA LYS A 61 1.25 -36.59 25.48
C LYS A 61 1.02 -36.73 23.99
N THR A 62 0.87 -35.61 23.28
CA THR A 62 0.73 -35.62 21.83
C THR A 62 1.47 -34.43 21.21
N THR A 63 1.31 -34.22 19.90
CA THR A 63 1.93 -33.13 19.18
C THR A 63 0.88 -32.19 18.59
N TRP A 64 1.21 -30.90 18.56
CA TRP A 64 0.37 -29.85 18.03
C TRP A 64 1.18 -28.95 17.10
N GLY A 65 0.67 -28.72 15.89
CA GLY A 65 1.33 -27.92 14.86
C GLY A 65 1.60 -28.72 13.57
N ARG A 66 2.26 -28.08 12.61
CA ARG A 66 2.54 -28.69 11.29
C ARG A 66 3.97 -29.20 11.21
N ALA A 67 4.15 -30.48 10.88
CA ALA A 67 5.42 -31.11 10.49
C ALA A 67 6.60 -30.70 11.40
N ASN A 68 7.60 -30.01 10.84
CA ASN A 68 8.84 -29.59 11.51
C ASN A 68 8.63 -28.54 12.61
N ASN A 69 7.46 -27.91 12.68
CA ASN A 69 7.08 -26.96 13.74
C ASN A 69 6.09 -27.58 14.74
N SER A 70 5.93 -28.90 14.73
CA SER A 70 5.13 -29.59 15.74
C SER A 70 5.77 -29.41 17.10
N ARG A 71 4.94 -29.05 18.09
CA ARG A 71 5.33 -28.91 19.49
C ARG A 71 4.66 -30.00 20.29
N THR A 72 5.38 -30.54 21.26
CA THR A 72 4.80 -31.48 22.20
C THR A 72 3.86 -30.76 23.14
N ILE A 73 2.68 -31.33 23.34
CA ILE A 73 1.68 -30.87 24.30
C ILE A 73 1.28 -32.03 25.20
N GLN A 74 0.80 -31.69 26.39
CA GLN A 74 0.23 -32.64 27.33
C GLN A 74 -1.22 -32.25 27.57
N CYS A 75 -2.14 -33.17 27.30
CA CYS A 75 -3.56 -32.98 27.52
C CYS A 75 -3.97 -33.80 28.73
N SER A 76 -4.66 -33.18 29.68
CA SER A 76 -5.12 -33.82 30.90
C SER A 76 -6.61 -33.58 31.09
N ILE A 77 -7.30 -34.59 31.60
CA ILE A 77 -8.71 -34.55 31.99
C ILE A 77 -8.78 -34.84 33.48
N TYR A 78 -9.43 -33.98 34.24
CA TYR A 78 -9.63 -34.20 35.68
C TYR A 78 -10.98 -33.64 36.14
N TYR A 79 -11.44 -34.14 37.28
CA TYR A 79 -12.68 -33.73 37.91
C TYR A 79 -12.44 -32.67 38.98
N VAL A 80 -13.22 -31.59 38.94
CA VAL A 80 -13.31 -30.59 40.01
C VAL A 80 -14.77 -30.44 40.37
N GLU A 81 -15.14 -30.70 41.62
CA GLU A 81 -16.54 -30.63 42.08
C GLU A 81 -17.51 -31.38 41.15
N GLU A 82 -17.16 -32.63 40.80
CA GLU A 82 -17.94 -33.52 39.92
C GLU A 82 -18.04 -33.06 38.44
N LYS A 83 -17.35 -32.00 38.04
CA LYS A 83 -17.32 -31.49 36.66
C LYS A 83 -16.00 -31.76 35.97
N LEU A 84 -16.06 -32.01 34.67
CA LEU A 84 -14.88 -32.24 33.84
C LEU A 84 -14.14 -30.94 33.53
N HIS A 85 -12.82 -30.98 33.69
CA HIS A 85 -11.89 -29.94 33.30
C HIS A 85 -10.87 -30.50 32.32
N TYR A 86 -10.63 -29.74 31.25
CA TYR A 86 -9.70 -30.06 30.18
C TYR A 86 -8.53 -29.10 30.25
N LEU A 87 -7.34 -29.62 30.54
CA LEU A 87 -6.11 -28.85 30.65
C LEU A 87 -5.15 -29.23 29.53
N ILE A 88 -4.58 -28.23 28.87
CA ILE A 88 -3.52 -28.43 27.89
C ILE A 88 -2.28 -27.66 28.33
N CYS A 89 -1.20 -28.39 28.58
CA CYS A 89 0.12 -27.85 28.86
C CYS A 89 0.95 -27.83 27.58
N PHE A 90 1.67 -26.73 27.32
CA PHE A 90 2.44 -26.52 26.09
C PHE A 90 3.62 -25.54 26.29
N GLY A 91 4.48 -25.46 25.28
CA GLY A 91 5.71 -24.64 25.32
C GLY A 91 6.94 -25.43 25.76
N ASP A 92 8.08 -24.75 25.83
CA ASP A 92 9.33 -25.37 26.27
C ASP A 92 9.14 -25.89 27.70
N ASN A 93 9.37 -27.19 27.90
CA ASN A 93 9.13 -27.90 29.16
C ASN A 93 7.67 -27.81 29.70
N LEU A 94 6.67 -27.63 28.84
CA LEU A 94 5.24 -27.59 29.22
C LEU A 94 4.88 -26.45 30.20
N GLN A 95 5.62 -25.33 30.14
CA GLN A 95 5.48 -24.21 31.07
C GLN A 95 4.16 -23.41 30.96
N TYR A 96 3.47 -23.47 29.82
CA TYR A 96 2.21 -22.76 29.62
C TYR A 96 1.03 -23.71 29.77
N GLN A 97 -0.07 -23.21 30.31
CA GLN A 97 -1.27 -23.98 30.60
C GLN A 97 -2.50 -23.22 30.11
N VAL A 98 -3.43 -23.93 29.47
CA VAL A 98 -4.78 -23.43 29.14
C VAL A 98 -5.81 -24.43 29.65
N PHE A 99 -6.93 -23.93 30.14
CA PHE A 99 -7.98 -24.76 30.71
C PHE A 99 -9.34 -24.45 30.06
N SER A 100 -10.22 -25.43 30.01
CA SER A 100 -11.65 -25.26 29.74
C SER A 100 -12.47 -26.21 30.59
N ALA A 101 -13.60 -25.73 31.11
CA ALA A 101 -14.60 -26.56 31.78
C ALA A 101 -15.78 -26.92 30.86
N GLN A 102 -15.76 -26.45 29.60
CA GLN A 102 -16.85 -26.64 28.64
C GLN A 102 -16.63 -27.87 27.77
N SER A 103 -15.48 -27.93 27.09
CA SER A 103 -15.14 -29.04 26.20
C SER A 103 -13.63 -29.10 25.90
N PRO A 104 -13.13 -30.25 25.40
CA PRO A 104 -11.76 -30.35 24.86
C PRO A 104 -11.53 -29.39 23.68
N PHE A 105 -12.57 -29.14 22.87
CA PHE A 105 -12.49 -28.24 21.72
C PHE A 105 -12.23 -26.80 22.17
N ASP A 106 -12.92 -26.33 23.20
CA ASP A 106 -12.73 -24.97 23.74
C ASP A 106 -11.33 -24.78 24.31
N ALA A 107 -10.78 -25.80 25.00
CA ALA A 107 -9.39 -25.77 25.45
C ALA A 107 -8.41 -25.64 24.27
N SER A 108 -8.69 -26.30 23.15
CA SER A 108 -7.88 -26.19 21.92
C SER A 108 -7.95 -24.80 21.26
N VAL A 109 -9.11 -24.13 21.36
CA VAL A 109 -9.30 -22.76 20.88
C VAL A 109 -8.49 -21.78 21.73
N GLU A 110 -8.53 -21.93 23.06
CA GLU A 110 -7.72 -21.12 23.98
C GLU A 110 -6.21 -21.32 23.75
N LEU A 111 -5.77 -22.57 23.55
CA LEU A 111 -4.40 -22.87 23.14
C LEU A 111 -3.98 -22.06 21.90
N HIS A 112 -4.83 -22.06 20.86
CA HIS A 112 -4.53 -21.34 19.62
C HIS A 112 -4.41 -19.83 19.84
N LYS A 113 -5.32 -19.24 20.63
CA LYS A 113 -5.27 -17.82 21.00
C LYS A 113 -3.99 -17.48 21.77
N VAL A 114 -3.72 -18.19 22.86
CA VAL A 114 -2.56 -17.91 23.73
C VAL A 114 -1.25 -18.13 22.97
N SER A 115 -1.14 -19.21 22.18
CA SER A 115 0.02 -19.46 21.33
C SER A 115 0.25 -18.34 20.31
N TYR A 116 -0.81 -17.82 19.69
CA TYR A 116 -0.71 -16.67 18.79
C TYR A 116 -0.15 -15.43 19.50
N TYR A 117 -0.62 -15.13 20.71
CA TYR A 117 -0.11 -14.01 21.50
C TYR A 117 1.36 -14.18 21.92
N ILE A 118 1.75 -15.39 22.37
CA ILE A 118 3.13 -15.69 22.77
C ILE A 118 4.08 -15.56 21.59
N ASN A 119 3.74 -16.11 20.42
CA ASN A 119 4.56 -16.02 19.22
C ASN A 119 4.71 -14.57 18.71
N ARG A 120 3.75 -13.68 19.02
CA ARG A 120 3.82 -12.26 18.67
C ARG A 120 4.73 -11.45 19.61
N LYS A 121 4.87 -11.86 20.87
CA LYS A 121 5.82 -11.27 21.84
C LYS A 121 7.23 -11.87 21.77
N GLY A 122 7.40 -13.04 21.14
CA GLY A 122 8.66 -13.75 21.05
C GLY A 122 9.65 -13.14 20.05
N ARG A 123 10.57 -12.34 20.59
CA ARG A 123 11.73 -11.66 19.99
C ARG A 123 11.40 -10.28 19.41
N PRO A 124 11.83 -9.19 20.07
CA PRO A 124 12.10 -7.95 19.35
C PRO A 124 13.13 -8.33 18.29
N ARG A 125 12.69 -8.46 17.04
CA ARG A 125 13.65 -8.48 15.94
C ARG A 125 14.27 -7.11 15.96
N GLU A 126 15.53 -7.06 16.35
CA GLU A 126 16.33 -5.86 16.26
C GLU A 126 16.15 -5.32 14.85
N LEU A 127 15.67 -4.08 14.77
CA LEU A 127 15.41 -3.48 13.48
C LEU A 127 16.76 -3.31 12.80
N LYS A 128 16.89 -3.87 11.59
CA LYS A 128 18.03 -3.58 10.73
C LYS A 128 18.33 -2.09 10.73
N LEU A 129 19.62 -1.73 10.73
CA LEU A 129 20.07 -0.36 10.63
C LEU A 129 19.43 0.32 9.41
N HIS A 130 19.25 1.64 9.49
CA HIS A 130 18.59 2.38 8.42
C HIS A 130 19.27 2.15 7.06
N LYS A 131 20.61 2.22 7.02
CA LYS A 131 21.44 1.96 5.82
C LYS A 131 21.30 0.55 5.24
N GLU A 132 21.03 -0.44 6.08
CA GLU A 132 20.90 -1.86 5.68
C GLU A 132 19.47 -2.24 5.24
N SER A 133 18.51 -1.35 5.45
CA SER A 133 17.13 -1.57 5.12
C SER A 133 16.80 -1.07 3.71
N SER A 134 15.92 -1.79 3.00
CA SER A 134 15.48 -1.38 1.67
C SER A 134 14.74 -0.03 1.71
N LYS A 135 14.79 0.74 0.61
CA LYS A 135 14.07 2.02 0.48
C LYS A 135 12.58 1.88 0.86
N THR A 136 11.93 0.81 0.42
CA THR A 136 10.53 0.52 0.76
C THR A 136 10.32 0.31 2.26
N THR A 137 11.21 -0.41 2.94
CA THR A 137 11.13 -0.59 4.39
C THR A 137 11.35 0.72 5.12
N GLN A 138 12.32 1.54 4.69
CA GLN A 138 12.54 2.86 5.25
C GLN A 138 11.28 3.74 5.15
N ILE A 139 10.63 3.78 3.97
CA ILE A 139 9.36 4.52 3.77
C ILE A 139 8.26 3.99 4.69
N LYS A 140 8.10 2.67 4.81
CA LYS A 140 7.09 2.08 5.69
C LYS A 140 7.32 2.45 7.16
N ARG A 141 8.58 2.45 7.61
CA ARG A 141 8.95 2.88 8.97
C ARG A 141 8.60 4.35 9.19
N ALA A 142 8.97 5.21 8.25
CA ALA A 142 8.67 6.65 8.32
C ALA A 142 7.15 6.92 8.41
N LYS A 143 6.35 6.28 7.53
CA LYS A 143 4.88 6.37 7.58
C LYS A 143 4.30 5.83 8.89
N GLY A 144 4.88 4.75 9.42
CA GLY A 144 4.45 4.15 10.68
C GLY A 144 4.68 5.07 11.88
N LEU A 145 5.84 5.75 11.92
CA LEU A 145 6.14 6.77 12.93
C LEU A 145 5.16 7.95 12.81
N ALA A 146 5.05 8.52 11.61
CA ALA A 146 4.15 9.64 11.35
C ALA A 146 2.70 9.34 11.76
N LYS A 147 2.21 8.12 11.50
CA LYS A 147 0.86 7.69 11.95
C LYS A 147 0.73 7.64 13.47
N LYS A 148 1.76 7.20 14.19
CA LYS A 148 1.74 7.22 15.66
C LYS A 148 1.69 8.64 16.20
N GLU A 149 2.51 9.53 15.66
CA GLU A 149 2.54 10.93 16.04
C GLU A 149 1.23 11.65 15.71
N GLN A 150 0.59 11.32 14.59
CA GLN A 150 -0.74 11.83 14.25
C GLN A 150 -1.78 11.45 15.33
N VAL A 151 -1.82 10.18 15.73
CA VAL A 151 -2.76 9.73 16.77
C VAL A 151 -2.45 10.40 18.11
N HIS A 152 -1.16 10.54 18.45
CA HIS A 152 -0.76 11.26 19.66
C HIS A 152 -1.22 12.71 19.61
N PHE A 153 -0.93 13.43 18.52
CA PHE A 153 -1.36 14.80 18.29
C PHE A 153 -2.87 14.95 18.49
N GLU A 154 -3.67 14.15 17.78
CA GLU A 154 -5.15 14.16 17.85
C GLU A 154 -5.67 13.98 19.28
N ASN A 155 -5.07 13.07 20.06
CA ASN A 155 -5.45 12.85 21.46
C ASN A 155 -5.13 14.03 22.37
N THR A 156 -4.03 14.75 22.11
CA THR A 156 -3.59 15.90 22.92
C THR A 156 -4.25 17.23 22.54
N ILE A 157 -4.97 17.35 21.42
CA ILE A 157 -5.54 18.64 20.97
C ILE A 157 -6.36 19.34 22.06
N ASN A 158 -7.21 18.58 22.74
CA ASN A 158 -8.14 19.12 23.74
C ASN A 158 -7.45 19.63 25.01
N ASP A 159 -6.19 19.25 25.24
CA ASP A 159 -5.40 19.75 26.36
C ASP A 159 -4.89 21.18 26.11
N PHE A 160 -4.85 21.61 24.84
CA PHE A 160 -4.25 22.90 24.43
C PHE A 160 -5.22 23.85 23.71
N TYR A 161 -6.24 23.32 23.02
CA TYR A 161 -7.15 24.10 22.18
C TYR A 161 -8.61 23.89 22.59
N ASN A 162 -9.46 24.87 22.27
CA ASN A 162 -10.90 24.72 22.49
C ASN A 162 -11.45 23.62 21.54
N PRO A 163 -12.37 22.75 21.98
CA PRO A 163 -12.99 21.74 21.10
C PRO A 163 -13.72 22.30 19.86
N LYS A 164 -14.04 23.61 19.85
CA LYS A 164 -14.61 24.30 18.68
C LYS A 164 -13.57 24.69 17.64
N ASP A 165 -12.30 24.76 18.01
CA ASP A 165 -11.22 25.15 17.11
C ASP A 165 -10.86 23.98 16.18
N ARG A 166 -10.73 24.27 14.89
CA ARG A 166 -10.31 23.26 13.91
C ARG A 166 -8.78 23.16 13.88
N VAL A 167 -8.24 22.25 14.67
CA VAL A 167 -6.81 21.95 14.73
C VAL A 167 -6.50 20.73 13.86
N VAL A 168 -5.53 20.85 12.95
CA VAL A 168 -5.15 19.77 12.02
C VAL A 168 -3.64 19.72 11.87
N LEU A 169 -3.06 18.54 12.07
CA LEU A 169 -1.66 18.27 11.74
C LEU A 169 -1.52 18.14 10.21
N LYS A 170 -0.72 19.01 9.58
CA LYS A 170 -0.56 19.04 8.12
C LYS A 170 0.58 18.15 7.62
N ALA A 171 1.71 18.18 8.32
CA ALA A 171 2.89 17.40 7.98
C ALA A 171 3.79 17.20 9.20
N ILE A 172 4.67 16.21 9.14
CA ILE A 172 5.80 16.02 10.05
C ILE A 172 7.07 15.91 9.21
N ASP A 173 8.08 16.66 9.63
CA ASP A 173 9.44 16.61 9.12
C ASP A 173 10.37 16.01 10.17
N PHE A 174 11.17 15.03 9.76
CA PHE A 174 12.17 14.42 10.63
C PHE A 174 13.30 13.81 9.82
N THR A 175 14.46 13.66 10.46
CA THR A 175 15.64 13.09 9.83
C THR A 175 16.02 11.78 10.49
N VAL A 176 16.39 10.79 9.68
CA VAL A 176 17.04 9.56 10.14
C VAL A 176 18.41 9.49 9.50
N GLU A 177 19.45 9.60 10.31
CA GLU A 177 20.85 9.78 9.86
C GLU A 177 20.99 11.03 8.98
N ASN A 178 21.27 10.88 7.67
CA ASN A 178 21.42 12.00 6.73
C ASN A 178 20.23 12.09 5.76
N LYS A 179 19.13 11.40 6.07
CA LYS A 179 17.96 11.33 5.20
C LYS A 179 16.76 12.00 5.85
N GLU A 180 16.31 13.06 5.21
CA GLU A 180 15.12 13.80 5.59
C GLU A 180 13.85 13.09 5.09
N TYR A 181 12.80 13.14 5.91
CA TYR A 181 11.48 12.60 5.65
C TYR A 181 10.45 13.70 5.87
N HIS A 182 9.76 14.07 4.78
CA HIS A 182 8.56 14.90 4.81
C HIS A 182 7.33 14.00 4.67
N VAL A 183 6.48 13.93 5.70
CA VAL A 183 5.24 13.15 5.69
C VAL A 183 4.05 14.07 5.86
N THR A 184 3.23 14.20 4.82
CA THR A 184 1.99 14.99 4.83
C THR A 184 0.80 14.14 5.30
N PHE A 185 -0.16 14.79 5.98
CA PHE A 185 -1.41 14.17 6.44
C PHE A 185 -2.63 14.80 5.74
N GLY A 186 -3.69 14.00 5.64
CA GLY A 186 -4.92 14.36 4.94
C GLY A 186 -4.92 13.92 3.48
N ASP A 187 -6.09 13.98 2.86
CA ASP A 187 -6.23 13.69 1.44
C ASP A 187 -5.47 14.72 0.61
N GLU A 188 -4.69 14.24 -0.36
CA GLU A 188 -4.09 15.11 -1.35
C GLU A 188 -5.21 15.86 -2.07
N ASN A 189 -5.33 17.16 -1.83
CA ASN A 189 -6.23 17.99 -2.60
C ASN A 189 -5.69 18.06 -4.03
N TYR A 190 -6.17 17.14 -4.88
CA TYR A 190 -5.73 16.97 -6.26
C TYR A 190 -5.77 18.30 -7.03
N VAL A 191 -6.81 19.10 -6.79
CA VAL A 191 -6.96 20.43 -7.41
C VAL A 191 -5.80 21.34 -7.00
N LYS A 192 -5.51 21.46 -5.69
CA LYS A 192 -4.38 22.28 -5.21
C LYS A 192 -3.02 21.76 -5.68
N LYS A 193 -2.85 20.44 -5.78
CA LYS A 193 -1.62 19.82 -6.29
C LYS A 193 -1.43 20.14 -7.77
N LYS A 194 -2.48 19.99 -8.58
CA LYS A 194 -2.46 20.34 -10.00
C LYS A 194 -2.21 21.84 -10.20
N GLN A 195 -2.86 22.70 -9.42
CA GLN A 195 -2.61 24.15 -9.42
C GLN A 195 -1.14 24.47 -9.09
N LYS A 196 -0.57 23.84 -8.05
CA LYS A 196 0.86 24.02 -7.70
C LYS A 196 1.77 23.67 -8.87
N LEU A 197 1.54 22.52 -9.53
CA LEU A 197 2.34 22.10 -10.68
C LEU A 197 2.17 23.06 -11.88
N GLN A 198 0.95 23.49 -12.17
CA GLN A 198 0.66 24.46 -13.23
C GLN A 198 1.33 25.81 -12.98
N SER A 199 1.33 26.31 -11.73
CA SER A 199 2.03 27.54 -11.38
C SER A 199 3.54 27.43 -11.56
N ILE A 200 4.14 26.27 -11.23
CA ILE A 200 5.57 26.05 -11.45
C ILE A 200 5.88 26.00 -12.95
N ALA A 201 5.07 25.26 -13.74
CA ALA A 201 5.22 25.21 -15.20
C ALA A 201 5.15 26.63 -15.80
N TYR A 202 4.15 27.41 -15.39
CA TYR A 202 3.96 28.79 -15.81
C TYR A 202 5.18 29.67 -15.51
N VAL A 203 5.71 29.63 -14.29
CA VAL A 203 6.90 30.42 -13.92
C VAL A 203 8.13 29.98 -14.72
N GLN A 204 8.32 28.68 -14.92
CA GLN A 204 9.43 28.20 -15.75
C GLN A 204 9.34 28.69 -17.20
N ASP A 205 8.13 28.73 -17.76
CA ASP A 205 7.92 29.16 -19.15
C ASP A 205 8.06 30.68 -19.29
N VAL A 206 7.51 31.47 -18.36
CA VAL A 206 7.56 32.93 -18.39
C VAL A 206 8.98 33.45 -18.14
N GLU A 207 9.68 32.89 -17.15
CA GLU A 207 11.02 33.31 -16.76
C GLU A 207 12.14 32.55 -17.52
N ASN A 208 11.77 31.69 -18.48
CA ASN A 208 12.68 30.83 -19.24
C ASN A 208 13.65 30.01 -18.35
N ILE A 209 13.16 29.46 -17.24
CA ILE A 209 13.97 28.66 -16.33
C ILE A 209 14.30 27.31 -17.00
N PRO A 210 15.58 27.01 -17.24
CA PRO A 210 15.98 25.75 -17.85
C PRO A 210 15.53 24.54 -17.03
N ARG A 211 15.21 23.45 -17.73
CA ARG A 211 14.71 22.20 -17.14
C ARG A 211 15.72 21.59 -16.16
N ASP A 212 16.99 21.60 -16.53
CA ASP A 212 18.11 21.15 -15.71
C ASP A 212 18.32 22.02 -14.47
N ALA A 213 18.22 23.35 -14.60
CA ALA A 213 18.28 24.27 -13.46
C ALA A 213 17.20 23.94 -12.41
N TYR A 214 15.96 23.71 -12.84
CA TYR A 214 14.90 23.28 -11.93
C TYR A 214 15.16 21.89 -11.33
N ARG A 215 15.74 20.95 -12.10
CA ARG A 215 16.13 19.63 -11.57
C ARG A 215 17.12 19.73 -10.42
N TYR A 216 18.12 20.61 -10.52
CA TYR A 216 19.06 20.86 -9.42
C TYR A 216 18.34 21.44 -8.19
N LEU A 217 17.46 22.42 -8.39
CA LEU A 217 16.69 23.01 -7.29
C LEU A 217 15.82 21.96 -6.57
N ALA A 218 15.06 21.16 -7.33
CA ALA A 218 14.22 20.10 -6.79
C ALA A 218 15.03 18.91 -6.21
N ALA A 219 16.31 18.76 -6.56
CA ALA A 219 17.18 17.77 -5.94
C ALA A 219 17.53 18.12 -4.50
N VAL A 220 17.69 19.41 -4.21
CA VAL A 220 18.02 19.93 -2.89
C VAL A 220 16.77 20.11 -2.03
N GLU A 221 15.69 20.61 -2.61
CA GLU A 221 14.45 20.90 -1.89
C GLU A 221 13.44 19.76 -2.05
N SER A 222 13.23 18.99 -0.98
CA SER A 222 12.37 17.80 -1.00
C SER A 222 10.88 18.12 -1.16
N ILE A 223 10.46 19.34 -0.81
CA ILE A 223 9.08 19.83 -0.90
C ILE A 223 8.68 20.19 -2.35
N LEU A 224 9.67 20.41 -3.23
CA LEU A 224 9.42 20.73 -4.62
C LEU A 224 9.03 19.49 -5.44
N PRO A 225 8.03 19.61 -6.34
CA PRO A 225 7.72 18.54 -7.26
C PRO A 225 8.91 18.19 -8.15
N ARG A 226 9.06 16.91 -8.45
CA ARG A 226 10.06 16.44 -9.40
C ARG A 226 9.71 16.93 -10.81
N GLU A 227 10.75 17.21 -11.58
CA GLU A 227 10.63 17.77 -12.92
C GLU A 227 9.70 16.94 -13.83
N TYR A 228 9.77 15.60 -13.79
CA TYR A 228 8.89 14.75 -14.60
C TYR A 228 7.40 15.05 -14.38
N ALA A 229 6.99 15.43 -13.16
CA ALA A 229 5.59 15.75 -12.86
C ALA A 229 5.16 17.08 -13.50
N ILE A 230 6.10 18.02 -13.65
CA ILE A 230 5.86 19.29 -14.35
C ILE A 230 5.81 19.04 -15.86
N SER A 231 6.72 18.22 -16.39
CA SER A 231 6.67 17.79 -17.79
C SER A 231 5.34 17.13 -18.15
N GLN A 232 4.81 16.29 -17.26
CA GLN A 232 3.52 15.63 -17.49
C GLN A 232 2.37 16.64 -17.54
N ILE A 233 2.38 17.65 -16.68
CA ILE A 233 1.42 18.77 -16.74
C ILE A 233 1.56 19.58 -18.03
N ARG A 234 2.79 19.82 -18.51
CA ARG A 234 3.00 20.47 -19.82
C ARG A 234 2.42 19.64 -20.96
N GLN A 235 2.62 18.32 -20.94
CA GLN A 235 2.02 17.42 -21.92
C GLN A 235 0.48 17.45 -21.87
N GLU A 236 -0.12 17.44 -20.68
CA GLU A 236 -1.57 17.58 -20.52
C GLU A 236 -2.08 18.92 -21.07
N ILE A 237 -1.37 20.02 -20.82
CA ILE A 237 -1.71 21.34 -21.35
C ILE A 237 -1.60 21.33 -22.88
N ASN A 238 -0.51 20.79 -23.43
CA ASN A 238 -0.31 20.72 -24.87
C ASN A 238 -1.41 19.90 -25.56
N ALA A 239 -1.77 18.74 -25.02
CA ALA A 239 -2.86 17.92 -25.55
C ALA A 239 -4.21 18.67 -25.50
N TYR A 240 -4.49 19.36 -24.39
CA TYR A 240 -5.69 20.19 -24.27
C TYR A 240 -5.69 21.35 -25.28
N MET A 241 -4.55 22.00 -25.49
CA MET A 241 -4.41 23.08 -26.46
C MET A 241 -4.51 22.61 -27.90
N GLU A 242 -4.04 21.40 -28.21
CA GLU A 242 -4.14 20.77 -29.52
C GLU A 242 -5.60 20.51 -29.92
N GLU A 243 -6.47 20.13 -28.97
CA GLU A 243 -7.91 20.01 -29.21
C GLU A 243 -8.59 21.35 -29.51
N LEU A 244 -8.12 22.43 -28.89
CA LEU A 244 -8.73 23.77 -29.00
C LEU A 244 -8.23 24.55 -30.22
N ILE A 245 -6.92 24.56 -30.42
CA ILE A 245 -6.22 25.27 -31.48
C ILE A 245 -5.22 24.28 -32.11
N PRO A 246 -5.70 23.39 -32.99
CA PRO A 246 -4.84 22.38 -33.61
C PRO A 246 -3.72 23.03 -34.42
N ILE A 247 -2.53 22.45 -34.32
CA ILE A 247 -1.40 22.75 -35.18
C ILE A 247 -1.47 21.77 -36.35
N ASP A 248 -1.77 22.30 -37.53
CA ASP A 248 -1.78 21.55 -38.76
C ASP A 248 -0.43 21.72 -39.48
N PHE A 249 -0.12 20.78 -40.37
CA PHE A 249 1.10 20.79 -41.16
C PHE A 249 0.78 20.90 -42.64
N ILE A 250 1.50 21.77 -43.34
CA ILE A 250 1.57 21.80 -44.80
C ILE A 250 2.94 21.30 -45.21
N ASP A 251 2.99 20.33 -46.12
CA ASP A 251 4.24 19.89 -46.72
C ASP A 251 4.84 21.05 -47.52
N LEU A 252 5.95 21.57 -47.02
CA LEU A 252 6.77 22.53 -47.74
C LEU A 252 7.73 21.70 -48.58
N ASN A 253 7.22 21.09 -49.65
CA ASN A 253 8.04 20.38 -50.63
C ASN A 253 9.10 21.34 -51.19
N SER A 254 10.24 21.38 -50.53
CA SER A 254 11.45 22.03 -50.97
C SER A 254 12.45 20.93 -51.25
N THR A 255 12.93 20.89 -52.48
CA THR A 255 14.07 20.09 -52.92
C THR A 255 15.30 20.53 -52.14
N ILE A 256 15.42 20.11 -50.88
CA ILE A 256 16.61 20.29 -50.07
C ILE A 256 17.11 18.88 -49.80
N VAL A 257 18.17 18.49 -50.51
CA VAL A 257 18.98 17.33 -50.14
C VAL A 257 19.59 17.67 -48.78
N GLN A 258 19.00 17.15 -47.71
CA GLN A 258 19.62 17.22 -46.39
C GLN A 258 20.75 16.19 -46.35
N GLU A 259 22.00 16.65 -46.26
CA GLU A 259 23.10 15.81 -45.80
C GLU A 259 22.79 15.37 -44.36
N GLY A 260 22.98 14.08 -44.09
CA GLY A 260 22.67 13.49 -42.79
C GLY A 260 23.47 14.14 -41.65
N PRO A 261 22.93 14.14 -40.42
CA PRO A 261 23.57 14.78 -39.28
C PRO A 261 24.96 14.18 -39.03
N SER A 262 25.99 15.04 -39.05
CA SER A 262 27.40 14.69 -38.80
C SER A 262 27.75 14.66 -37.30
N GLU A 263 26.82 14.99 -36.42
CA GLU A 263 27.05 15.16 -34.98
C GLU A 263 26.21 14.17 -34.16
N GLU A 264 26.72 13.78 -32.99
CA GLU A 264 25.97 12.98 -32.03
C GLU A 264 24.71 13.75 -31.59
N PRO A 265 23.53 13.11 -31.53
CA PRO A 265 22.30 13.80 -31.16
C PRO A 265 22.31 14.19 -29.68
N ASP A 266 22.21 15.50 -29.42
CA ASP A 266 22.08 16.07 -28.06
C ASP A 266 20.75 15.71 -27.37
N ILE A 267 19.77 15.19 -28.13
CA ILE A 267 18.42 14.85 -27.65
C ILE A 267 18.24 13.34 -27.72
N THR A 268 18.06 12.70 -26.55
CA THR A 268 17.86 11.24 -26.43
C THR A 268 16.40 10.82 -26.23
N ASP A 269 15.47 11.77 -26.10
CA ASP A 269 14.06 11.47 -25.87
C ASP A 269 13.39 11.05 -27.19
N LEU A 270 13.05 9.76 -27.29
CA LEU A 270 12.44 9.16 -28.48
C LEU A 270 11.16 9.86 -28.94
N LEU A 271 10.37 10.41 -28.00
CA LEU A 271 9.13 11.13 -28.33
C LEU A 271 9.44 12.45 -29.04
N ILE A 272 10.48 13.15 -28.58
CA ILE A 272 10.92 14.42 -29.17
C ILE A 272 11.53 14.17 -30.54
N ILE A 273 12.34 13.12 -30.68
CA ILE A 273 12.94 12.71 -31.96
C ILE A 273 11.85 12.43 -32.99
N GLU A 274 10.81 11.67 -32.63
CA GLU A 274 9.69 11.35 -33.52
C GLU A 274 8.91 12.60 -33.95
N GLN A 275 8.66 13.54 -33.03
CA GLN A 275 8.02 14.82 -33.34
C GLN A 275 8.85 15.66 -34.33
N VAL A 276 10.18 15.74 -34.12
CA VAL A 276 11.09 16.47 -35.00
C VAL A 276 11.11 15.85 -36.40
N ILE A 277 11.20 14.53 -36.50
CA ILE A 277 11.17 13.82 -37.79
C ILE A 277 9.85 14.11 -38.51
N ASN A 278 8.72 14.02 -37.80
CA ASN A 278 7.39 14.23 -38.39
C ASN A 278 7.14 15.67 -38.84
N ALA A 279 7.82 16.65 -38.25
CA ALA A 279 7.76 18.07 -38.60
C ALA A 279 8.78 18.49 -39.67
N THR A 280 9.80 17.67 -39.95
CA THR A 280 10.87 18.01 -40.89
C THR A 280 10.32 18.19 -42.30
N GLY A 281 10.64 19.32 -42.94
CA GLY A 281 10.15 19.67 -44.28
C GLY A 281 8.69 20.14 -44.33
N LYS A 282 8.06 20.37 -43.16
CA LYS A 282 6.68 20.84 -43.07
C LYS A 282 6.61 22.22 -42.43
N GLY A 283 5.67 23.02 -42.92
CA GLY A 283 5.28 24.29 -42.32
C GLY A 283 4.13 24.04 -41.34
N ALA A 284 4.36 24.36 -40.07
CA ALA A 284 3.30 24.36 -39.08
C ALA A 284 2.42 25.61 -39.24
N TYR A 285 1.10 25.45 -39.20
CA TYR A 285 0.17 26.57 -39.17
C TYR A 285 -0.97 26.31 -38.18
N GLN A 286 -1.58 27.40 -37.70
CA GLN A 286 -2.77 27.37 -36.88
C GLN A 286 -3.84 28.24 -37.53
N SER A 287 -5.10 27.80 -37.44
CA SER A 287 -6.21 28.57 -37.98
C SER A 287 -6.42 29.86 -37.18
N VAL A 288 -6.28 31.01 -37.83
CA VAL A 288 -6.58 32.33 -37.24
C VAL A 288 -8.00 32.35 -36.67
N LYS A 289 -8.96 31.71 -37.35
CA LYS A 289 -10.33 31.57 -36.85
C LYS A 289 -10.38 30.85 -35.50
N LYS A 290 -9.67 29.73 -35.35
CA LYS A 290 -9.63 28.95 -34.10
C LYS A 290 -8.94 29.70 -32.96
N ILE A 291 -7.84 30.37 -33.27
CA ILE A 291 -7.15 31.23 -32.30
C ILE A 291 -8.10 32.32 -31.79
N LEU A 292 -8.79 33.02 -32.70
CA LEU A 292 -9.75 34.07 -32.36
C LEU A 292 -10.93 33.53 -31.52
N GLU A 293 -11.53 32.40 -31.93
CA GLU A 293 -12.60 31.72 -31.18
C GLU A 293 -12.17 31.45 -29.73
N TYR A 294 -10.90 31.07 -29.51
CA TYR A 294 -10.37 30.79 -28.18
C TYR A 294 -10.09 32.05 -27.35
N ILE A 295 -9.47 33.08 -27.92
CA ILE A 295 -9.02 34.25 -27.13
C ILE A 295 -10.12 35.29 -26.88
N ILE A 296 -11.06 35.49 -27.83
CA ILE A 296 -12.06 36.57 -27.76
C ILE A 296 -12.84 36.58 -26.43
N PRO A 297 -13.36 35.44 -25.92
CA PRO A 297 -14.10 35.42 -24.65
C PRO A 297 -13.30 36.02 -23.48
N SER A 298 -12.00 35.69 -23.36
CA SER A 298 -11.14 36.21 -22.29
C SER A 298 -10.90 37.73 -22.42
N TYR A 299 -10.75 38.22 -23.66
CA TYR A 299 -10.54 39.64 -23.90
C TYR A 299 -11.80 40.48 -23.67
N VAL A 300 -13.00 39.92 -23.93
CA VAL A 300 -14.27 40.54 -23.58
C VAL A 300 -14.44 40.59 -22.05
N GLU A 301 -14.16 39.48 -21.35
CA GLU A 301 -14.22 39.43 -19.88
C GLU A 301 -13.30 40.46 -19.22
N LYS A 302 -12.10 40.67 -19.78
CA LYS A 302 -11.13 41.67 -19.32
C LYS A 302 -11.48 43.11 -19.74
N GLY A 303 -12.56 43.32 -20.50
CA GLY A 303 -12.97 44.63 -21.01
C GLY A 303 -12.03 45.22 -22.08
N ILE A 304 -11.18 44.39 -22.70
CA ILE A 304 -10.26 44.82 -23.76
C ILE A 304 -10.98 44.90 -25.10
N LEU A 305 -11.92 43.98 -25.36
CA LEU A 305 -12.78 43.98 -26.55
C LEU A 305 -14.21 44.36 -26.19
N ASP A 306 -14.81 45.22 -27.01
CA ASP A 306 -16.23 45.56 -26.92
C ASP A 306 -17.05 44.63 -27.83
N PRO A 307 -17.95 43.79 -27.29
CA PRO A 307 -18.79 42.91 -28.09
C PRO A 307 -19.75 43.66 -29.02
N ALA A 308 -20.00 44.96 -28.78
CA ALA A 308 -20.79 45.80 -29.68
C ALA A 308 -20.03 46.22 -30.95
N ILE A 309 -18.70 46.07 -30.97
CA ILE A 309 -17.84 46.39 -32.12
C ILE A 309 -17.30 45.08 -32.69
N PRO A 310 -17.93 44.49 -33.73
CA PRO A 310 -17.58 43.16 -34.22
C PRO A 310 -16.29 43.09 -35.06
N THR A 311 -15.58 44.22 -35.21
CA THR A 311 -14.39 44.32 -36.07
C THR A 311 -13.11 44.27 -35.23
N ILE A 312 -12.25 43.29 -35.51
CA ILE A 312 -10.94 43.12 -34.86
C ILE A 312 -9.84 43.41 -35.88
N HIS A 313 -8.96 44.36 -35.58
CA HIS A 313 -7.78 44.67 -36.39
C HIS A 313 -6.58 43.88 -35.87
N LEU A 314 -6.06 42.96 -36.68
CA LEU A 314 -4.88 42.16 -36.35
C LEU A 314 -3.62 42.76 -36.98
N ARG A 315 -2.59 42.98 -36.17
CA ARG A 315 -1.25 43.31 -36.66
C ARG A 315 -0.44 42.03 -36.77
N ILE A 316 -0.12 41.64 -37.99
CA ILE A 316 0.82 40.54 -38.24
C ILE A 316 2.21 41.19 -38.33
N SER A 317 3.02 41.04 -37.29
CA SER A 317 4.41 41.45 -37.28
C SER A 317 5.27 40.31 -36.72
N GLY A 318 6.32 39.94 -37.44
CA GLY A 318 7.37 39.08 -36.88
C GLY A 318 8.19 39.87 -35.87
N ASP A 319 8.49 39.28 -34.72
CA ASP A 319 9.32 39.89 -33.67
C ASP A 319 10.83 39.84 -33.99
N GLY A 320 11.20 39.45 -35.21
CA GLY A 320 12.58 39.33 -35.67
C GLY A 320 13.34 38.13 -35.09
N ARG A 321 12.69 37.30 -34.25
CA ARG A 321 13.28 36.06 -33.77
C ARG A 321 12.93 34.96 -34.76
N ASN A 322 13.82 34.76 -35.73
CA ASN A 322 13.81 33.52 -36.50
C ASN A 322 13.92 32.36 -35.49
N VAL A 323 12.90 31.52 -35.46
CA VAL A 323 12.99 30.18 -34.89
C VAL A 323 13.91 29.38 -35.82
N GLY A 324 15.15 29.21 -35.40
CA GLY A 324 16.11 28.28 -35.99
C GLY A 324 15.86 26.86 -35.52
#